data_AF-A0AAN1MP95-F1
#
_entry.id   AF-A0AAN1MP95-F1
#
_cell.length_a   1.000
_cell.length_b   1.000
_cell.length_c   1.000
_cell.angle_alpha   90.00
_cell.angle_beta   90.00
_cell.angle_gamma   90.00
#
_symmetry.space_group_name_H-M   'P 1'
#
loop_
_entity.id
_entity.type
_entity.pdbx_description
1 polymer ?
#
loop_
_entity_poly.entity_id
_entity_poly.type
_entity_poly.pdbx_seq_one_letter_code
_entity_poly.pdbx_strand_id
1 'polypeptide(L)'
;MAARPRFRNPITKKTMSIGYAPIEQAIFEVLEANAKAKEIVPTKRLVERMEIGEETVADLLLKMPNTDVKPATIAARRHQDKVIRETLGQVKCSTLTTKHVADMLEAIEARGKMQWSVNVRSRMKAVCRRGMALGWMGRNPAEATDKAKVMVKRKRMTLEVFKATLAKAPEVAPWLENAMLLALVSGQELSTVRR
;
A
#
# COMPACT_ATOMS: atom_id res chain seq x y z
N MET A 1 -17.47 -27.85 -50.26
CA MET A 1 -16.61 -27.39 -49.14
C MET A 1 -17.51 -26.75 -48.10
N ALA A 2 -17.77 -27.42 -46.97
CA ALA A 2 -18.57 -26.83 -45.89
C ALA A 2 -17.80 -25.67 -45.24
N ALA A 3 -18.40 -24.48 -45.22
CA ALA A 3 -17.79 -23.30 -44.62
C ALA A 3 -17.64 -23.52 -43.10
N ARG A 4 -16.44 -23.23 -42.56
CA ARG A 4 -16.17 -23.33 -41.12
C ARG A 4 -16.86 -22.17 -40.41
N PRO A 5 -17.83 -22.43 -39.51
CA PRO A 5 -18.43 -21.38 -38.70
C PRO A 5 -17.36 -20.69 -37.84
N ARG A 6 -17.38 -19.36 -37.81
CA ARG A 6 -16.45 -18.54 -37.04
C ARG A 6 -17.24 -17.65 -36.10
N PHE A 7 -16.88 -17.67 -34.82
CA PHE A 7 -17.42 -16.77 -33.82
C PHE A 7 -16.50 -15.56 -33.66
N ARG A 8 -17.06 -14.35 -33.63
CA ARG A 8 -16.32 -13.14 -33.29
C ARG A 8 -16.77 -12.67 -31.92
N ASN A 9 -15.85 -12.69 -30.95
CA ASN A 9 -16.17 -12.23 -29.62
C ASN A 9 -16.46 -10.71 -29.63
N PRO A 10 -17.61 -10.25 -29.11
CA PRO A 10 -18.00 -8.84 -29.17
C PRO A 10 -17.13 -7.93 -28.29
N ILE A 11 -16.48 -8.47 -27.26
CA ILE A 11 -15.66 -7.72 -26.29
C ILE A 11 -14.20 -7.67 -26.75
N THR A 12 -13.62 -8.84 -27.03
CA THR A 12 -12.19 -8.94 -27.36
C THR A 12 -11.91 -8.69 -28.84
N LYS A 13 -12.96 -8.62 -29.68
CA LYS A 13 -12.93 -8.51 -31.16
C LYS A 13 -12.15 -9.62 -31.87
N LYS A 14 -11.61 -10.60 -31.14
CA LYS A 14 -10.89 -11.76 -31.69
C LYS A 14 -11.88 -12.75 -32.29
N THR A 15 -11.47 -13.34 -33.41
CA THR A 15 -12.25 -14.36 -34.11
C THR A 15 -11.73 -15.74 -33.74
N MET A 16 -12.63 -16.64 -33.35
CA MET A 16 -12.33 -18.02 -32.98
C MET A 16 -13.09 -18.96 -33.93
N SER A 17 -12.45 -20.05 -34.37
CA SER A 17 -13.12 -21.08 -35.17
C SER A 17 -13.83 -22.07 -34.27
N ILE A 18 -15.11 -22.33 -34.54
CA ILE A 18 -15.96 -23.27 -33.79
C ILE A 18 -15.58 -24.73 -34.10
N GLY A 19 -15.02 -25.00 -35.30
CA GLY A 19 -14.63 -26.34 -35.74
C GLY A 19 -15.61 -26.92 -36.76
N TYR A 20 -15.53 -28.25 -36.98
CA TYR A 20 -16.51 -28.98 -37.80
C TYR A 20 -17.61 -29.49 -36.89
N ALA A 21 -18.72 -28.75 -36.82
CA ALA A 21 -19.90 -29.10 -36.06
C ALA A 21 -21.17 -28.93 -36.92
N PRO A 22 -22.24 -29.68 -36.66
CA PRO A 22 -23.56 -29.40 -37.21
C PRO A 22 -23.98 -27.95 -36.87
N ILE A 23 -24.79 -27.35 -37.74
CA ILE A 23 -25.21 -25.94 -37.61
C ILE A 23 -25.88 -25.69 -36.24
N GLU A 24 -26.68 -26.62 -35.76
CA GLU A 24 -27.37 -26.53 -34.46
C GLU A 24 -26.40 -26.42 -33.28
N GLN A 25 -25.37 -27.25 -33.26
CA GLN A 25 -24.35 -27.23 -32.21
C GLN A 25 -23.53 -25.92 -32.25
N ALA A 26 -23.22 -25.43 -33.45
CA ALA A 26 -22.56 -24.13 -33.61
C ALA A 26 -23.42 -22.96 -33.12
N ILE A 27 -24.75 -23.01 -33.31
CA ILE A 27 -25.67 -22.01 -32.75
C ILE A 27 -25.64 -22.04 -31.23
N PHE A 28 -25.72 -23.24 -30.62
CA PHE A 28 -25.71 -23.41 -29.17
C PHE A 28 -24.43 -22.87 -28.53
N GLU A 29 -23.25 -23.22 -29.08
CA GLU A 29 -21.96 -22.72 -28.60
C GLU A 29 -21.84 -21.19 -28.71
N VAL A 30 -22.33 -20.60 -29.80
CA VAL A 30 -22.35 -19.14 -29.96
C VAL A 30 -23.29 -18.48 -28.96
N LEU A 31 -24.44 -19.09 -28.69
CA LEU A 31 -25.43 -18.59 -27.72
C LEU A 31 -24.87 -18.62 -26.30
N GLU A 32 -24.18 -19.71 -25.94
CA GLU A 32 -23.47 -19.85 -24.67
C GLU A 32 -22.33 -18.82 -24.54
N ALA A 33 -21.53 -18.65 -25.59
CA ALA A 33 -20.46 -17.65 -25.63
C ALA A 33 -21.00 -16.21 -25.50
N ASN A 34 -22.15 -15.91 -26.10
CA ASN A 34 -22.82 -14.60 -25.99
C ASN A 34 -23.45 -14.38 -24.61
N ALA A 35 -24.04 -15.41 -24.00
CA ALA A 35 -24.56 -15.34 -22.63
C ALA A 35 -23.42 -15.04 -21.65
N LYS A 36 -22.30 -15.76 -21.78
CA LYS A 36 -21.10 -15.53 -20.98
C LYS A 36 -20.47 -14.17 -21.24
N ALA A 37 -20.47 -13.68 -22.48
CA ALA A 37 -20.01 -12.32 -22.79
C ALA A 37 -20.88 -11.25 -22.11
N LYS A 38 -22.20 -11.45 -22.03
CA LYS A 38 -23.09 -10.55 -21.27
C LYS A 38 -22.84 -10.63 -19.77
N GLU A 39 -22.55 -11.80 -19.21
CA GLU A 39 -22.14 -11.94 -17.81
C GLU A 39 -20.78 -11.29 -17.51
N ILE A 40 -19.84 -11.32 -18.47
CA ILE A 40 -18.52 -10.66 -18.37
C ILE A 40 -18.63 -9.13 -18.39
N VAL A 41 -19.74 -8.57 -18.88
CA VAL A 41 -20.11 -7.17 -18.66
C VAL A 41 -21.14 -7.14 -17.53
N PRO A 42 -20.77 -7.39 -16.26
CA PRO A 42 -21.71 -7.26 -15.18
C PRO A 42 -21.98 -5.76 -15.03
N THR A 43 -23.07 -5.27 -15.62
CA THR A 43 -23.76 -4.14 -15.00
C THR A 43 -24.22 -4.66 -13.65
N LYS A 44 -23.40 -4.45 -12.61
CA LYS A 44 -23.73 -4.82 -11.23
C LYS A 44 -25.19 -4.50 -10.97
N ARG A 45 -25.95 -5.49 -10.48
CA ARG A 45 -27.39 -5.32 -10.26
C ARG A 45 -27.61 -4.15 -9.31
N LEU A 46 -28.73 -3.43 -9.45
CA LEU A 46 -28.99 -2.25 -8.60
C LEU A 46 -28.91 -2.60 -7.11
N VAL A 47 -29.46 -3.75 -6.73
CA VAL A 47 -29.36 -4.33 -5.38
C VAL A 47 -27.92 -4.48 -4.88
N GLU A 48 -27.02 -5.00 -5.71
CA GLU A 48 -25.59 -5.12 -5.37
C GLU A 48 -24.89 -3.76 -5.25
N ARG A 49 -25.43 -2.70 -5.90
CA ARG A 49 -24.90 -1.34 -5.74
C ARG A 49 -25.40 -0.67 -4.46
N MET A 50 -26.56 -1.06 -3.96
CA MET A 50 -27.14 -0.54 -2.71
C MET A 50 -26.45 -1.13 -1.47
N GLU A 51 -25.93 -2.36 -1.55
CA GLU A 51 -25.18 -2.99 -0.45
C GLU A 51 -23.72 -2.53 -0.33
N ILE A 52 -23.16 -1.89 -1.38
CA ILE A 52 -21.79 -1.39 -1.33
C ILE A 52 -21.74 -0.18 -0.42
N GLY A 53 -21.19 -0.39 0.78
CA GLY A 53 -20.84 0.67 1.71
C GLY A 53 -20.10 1.81 1.01
N GLU A 54 -20.56 3.05 1.25
CA GLU A 54 -20.00 4.25 0.65
C GLU A 54 -18.68 4.68 1.30
N GLU A 55 -18.24 3.98 2.35
CA GLU A 55 -17.16 4.44 3.20
C GLU A 55 -15.81 4.40 2.48
N THR A 56 -15.12 5.53 2.53
CA THR A 56 -13.84 5.73 1.87
C THR A 56 -12.67 5.40 2.79
N VAL A 57 -11.49 5.21 2.21
CA VAL A 57 -10.26 5.08 3.00
C VAL A 57 -10.01 6.34 3.83
N ALA A 58 -10.41 7.53 3.36
CA ALA A 58 -10.30 8.76 4.12
C ALA A 58 -11.13 8.73 5.42
N ASP A 59 -12.36 8.19 5.36
CA ASP A 59 -13.23 8.01 6.53
C ASP A 59 -12.62 7.01 7.51
N LEU A 60 -12.00 5.95 6.98
CA LEU A 60 -11.34 4.94 7.79
C LEU A 60 -10.14 5.50 8.56
N LEU A 61 -9.38 6.41 7.92
CA LEU A 61 -8.28 7.12 8.58
C LEU A 61 -8.74 8.00 9.75
N LEU A 62 -9.93 8.62 9.65
CA LEU A 62 -10.50 9.42 10.74
C LEU A 62 -10.89 8.57 11.96
N LYS A 63 -11.31 7.32 11.72
CA LYS A 63 -11.71 6.37 12.78
C LYS A 63 -10.54 5.59 13.41
N MET A 64 -9.30 5.97 13.12
CA MET A 64 -8.13 5.32 13.71
C MET A 64 -7.95 5.75 15.18
N PRO A 65 -7.84 4.79 16.12
CA PRO A 65 -7.63 5.12 17.52
C PRO A 65 -6.25 5.74 17.74
N ASN A 66 -6.22 6.81 18.52
CA ASN A 66 -5.00 7.47 18.99
C ASN A 66 -4.79 7.30 20.50
N THR A 67 -5.62 6.49 21.16
CA THR A 67 -5.54 6.21 22.60
C THR A 67 -4.22 5.53 22.95
N ASP A 68 -3.56 6.00 24.02
CA ASP A 68 -2.33 5.43 24.59
C ASP A 68 -1.09 5.42 23.67
N VAL A 69 -1.00 6.38 22.76
CA VAL A 69 0.14 6.51 21.84
C VAL A 69 1.01 7.71 22.20
N LYS A 70 2.33 7.51 22.30
CA LYS A 70 3.30 8.61 22.50
C LYS A 70 3.13 9.71 21.42
N PRO A 71 3.27 11.00 21.75
CA PRO A 71 3.03 12.10 20.81
C PRO A 71 3.93 12.05 19.56
N ALA A 72 5.19 11.61 19.72
CA ALA A 72 6.10 11.41 18.60
C ALA A 72 5.59 10.37 17.59
N THR A 73 4.98 9.29 18.08
CA THR A 73 4.39 8.24 17.24
C THR A 73 3.13 8.74 16.54
N ILE A 74 2.32 9.58 17.18
CA ILE A 74 1.17 10.24 16.54
C ILE A 74 1.64 11.14 15.40
N ALA A 75 2.68 11.94 15.61
CA ALA A 75 3.25 12.79 14.56
C ALA A 75 3.75 11.95 13.36
N ALA A 76 4.48 10.86 13.62
CA ALA A 76 4.93 9.94 12.56
C ALA A 76 3.75 9.33 11.78
N ARG A 77 2.69 8.89 12.47
CA ARG A 77 1.46 8.36 11.85
C ARG A 77 0.73 9.41 11.02
N ARG A 78 0.65 10.66 11.47
CA ARG A 78 0.02 11.76 10.69
C ARG A 78 0.66 11.93 9.32
N HIS A 79 2.00 11.84 9.23
CA HIS A 79 2.70 11.92 7.95
C HIS A 79 2.39 10.72 7.04
N GLN A 80 2.25 9.52 7.61
CA GLN A 80 1.86 8.32 6.86
C GLN A 80 0.41 8.45 6.37
N ASP A 81 -0.50 8.86 7.25
CA ASP A 81 -1.92 9.03 6.95
C ASP A 81 -2.15 10.12 5.90
N LYS A 82 -1.35 11.19 5.90
CA LYS A 82 -1.39 12.23 4.87
C LYS A 82 -1.11 11.64 3.48
N VAL A 83 -0.04 10.86 3.34
CA VAL A 83 0.31 10.21 2.06
C VAL A 83 -0.79 9.26 1.62
N ILE A 84 -1.31 8.44 2.54
CA ILE A 84 -2.41 7.50 2.24
C ILE A 84 -3.67 8.24 1.80
N ARG A 85 -4.01 9.35 2.45
CA ARG A 85 -5.17 10.17 2.10
C ARG A 85 -5.02 10.80 0.71
N GLU A 86 -3.84 11.30 0.38
CA GLU A 86 -3.55 11.92 -0.92
C GLU A 86 -3.63 10.91 -2.08
N THR A 87 -3.18 9.66 -1.87
CA THR A 87 -3.15 8.64 -2.94
C THR A 87 -4.41 7.82 -3.04
N LEU A 88 -5.00 7.42 -1.90
CA LEU A 88 -6.06 6.43 -1.82
C LEU A 88 -7.31 6.94 -1.08
N GLY A 89 -7.33 8.19 -0.63
CA GLY A 89 -8.42 8.71 0.20
C GLY A 89 -9.80 8.64 -0.46
N GLN A 90 -9.88 8.81 -1.79
CA GLN A 90 -11.13 8.76 -2.56
C GLN A 90 -11.57 7.33 -2.93
N VAL A 91 -10.73 6.33 -2.69
CA VAL A 91 -11.05 4.94 -3.01
C VAL A 91 -12.01 4.40 -1.96
N LYS A 92 -13.09 3.75 -2.40
CA LYS A 92 -14.02 3.07 -1.50
C LYS A 92 -13.35 1.84 -0.89
N CYS A 93 -13.59 1.58 0.39
CA CYS A 93 -13.01 0.44 1.11
C CYS A 93 -13.32 -0.90 0.42
N SER A 94 -14.52 -1.05 -0.13
CA SER A 94 -14.97 -2.23 -0.89
C SER A 94 -14.22 -2.44 -2.22
N THR A 95 -13.75 -1.37 -2.83
CA THR A 95 -13.01 -1.39 -4.12
C THR A 95 -11.50 -1.43 -3.96
N LEU A 96 -11.00 -1.33 -2.73
CA LEU A 96 -9.56 -1.31 -2.46
C LEU A 96 -8.94 -2.66 -2.84
N THR A 97 -8.07 -2.65 -3.84
CA THR A 97 -7.35 -3.83 -4.35
C THR A 97 -5.88 -3.77 -3.96
N THR A 98 -5.20 -4.92 -3.98
CA THR A 98 -3.75 -5.03 -3.77
C THR A 98 -2.97 -4.16 -4.75
N LYS A 99 -3.48 -3.98 -5.99
CA LYS A 99 -2.86 -3.13 -7.02
C LYS A 99 -2.76 -1.68 -6.56
N HIS A 100 -3.84 -1.12 -6.02
CA HIS A 100 -3.84 0.26 -5.53
C HIS A 100 -2.80 0.50 -4.43
N VAL A 101 -2.61 -0.49 -3.54
CA VAL A 101 -1.59 -0.40 -2.49
C VAL A 101 -0.20 -0.57 -3.07
N ALA A 102 0.00 -1.49 -4.02
CA ALA A 102 1.28 -1.69 -4.71
C ALA A 102 1.72 -0.42 -5.47
N ASP A 103 0.84 0.16 -6.29
CA ASP A 103 1.12 1.38 -7.06
C ASP A 103 1.57 2.54 -6.14
N MET A 104 0.93 2.68 -4.97
CA MET A 104 1.32 3.68 -3.96
C MET A 104 2.72 3.40 -3.40
N LEU A 105 3.05 2.14 -3.08
CA LEU A 105 4.34 1.76 -2.52
C LEU A 105 5.46 1.91 -3.56
N GLU A 106 5.23 1.47 -4.80
CA GLU A 106 6.16 1.62 -5.93
C GLU A 106 6.47 3.10 -6.20
N ALA A 107 5.49 4.00 -6.10
CA ALA A 107 5.72 5.43 -6.23
C ALA A 107 6.62 6.01 -5.12
N ILE A 108 6.59 5.43 -3.92
CA ILE A 108 7.49 5.81 -2.81
C ILE A 108 8.89 5.24 -3.03
N GLU A 109 8.98 4.01 -3.51
CA GLU A 109 10.22 3.30 -3.78
C GLU A 109 10.99 3.94 -4.95
N ALA A 110 10.29 4.38 -5.98
CA ALA A 110 10.84 5.16 -7.10
C ALA A 110 11.53 6.46 -6.63
N ARG A 111 11.08 7.04 -5.50
CA ARG A 111 11.73 8.21 -4.86
C ARG A 111 12.95 7.84 -4.01
N GLY A 112 13.34 6.58 -3.96
CA GLY A 112 14.46 6.06 -3.17
C GLY A 112 14.18 5.93 -1.67
N LYS A 113 12.94 6.12 -1.23
CA LYS A 113 12.56 6.14 0.20
C LYS A 113 12.08 4.78 0.69
N MET A 114 12.96 3.76 0.60
CA MET A 114 12.61 2.36 0.90
C MET A 114 12.10 2.15 2.35
N GLN A 115 12.79 2.71 3.35
CA GLN A 115 12.34 2.61 4.75
C GLN A 115 10.98 3.29 4.97
N TRP A 116 10.70 4.34 4.22
CA TRP A 116 9.41 5.02 4.28
C TRP A 116 8.30 4.16 3.67
N SER A 117 8.55 3.49 2.53
CA SER A 117 7.63 2.51 1.93
C SER A 117 7.23 1.45 2.96
N VAL A 118 8.20 0.89 3.70
CA VAL A 118 7.94 -0.10 4.77
C VAL A 118 7.03 0.46 5.87
N ASN A 119 7.28 1.69 6.31
CA ASN A 119 6.48 2.34 7.35
C ASN A 119 5.04 2.62 6.88
N VAL A 120 4.88 3.12 5.65
CA VAL A 120 3.56 3.37 5.04
C VAL A 120 2.80 2.06 4.84
N ARG A 121 3.45 0.99 4.36
CA ARG A 121 2.86 -0.35 4.26
C ARG A 121 2.38 -0.85 5.62
N SER A 122 3.20 -0.69 6.67
CA SER A 122 2.81 -1.09 8.03
C SER A 122 1.59 -0.31 8.52
N ARG A 123 1.52 1.00 8.23
CA ARG A 123 0.35 1.82 8.57
C ARG A 123 -0.88 1.38 7.80
N MET A 124 -0.77 1.15 6.49
CA MET A 124 -1.85 0.67 5.65
C MET A 124 -2.41 -0.67 6.16
N LYS A 125 -1.54 -1.62 6.55
CA LYS A 125 -1.99 -2.88 7.16
C LYS A 125 -2.84 -2.66 8.41
N ALA A 126 -2.46 -1.72 9.28
CA ALA A 126 -3.21 -1.40 10.49
C ALA A 126 -4.56 -0.73 10.17
N VAL A 127 -4.57 0.18 9.18
CA VAL A 127 -5.79 0.85 8.70
C VAL A 127 -6.75 -0.18 8.10
N CYS A 128 -6.28 -1.05 7.21
CA CYS A 128 -7.10 -2.11 6.63
C CYS A 128 -7.63 -3.08 7.68
N ARG A 129 -6.82 -3.44 8.69
CA ARG A 129 -7.28 -4.26 9.81
C ARG A 129 -8.40 -3.59 10.61
N ARG A 130 -8.33 -2.27 10.83
CA ARG A 130 -9.43 -1.52 11.43
C ARG A 130 -10.68 -1.54 10.54
N GLY A 131 -10.51 -1.44 9.23
CA GLY A 131 -11.62 -1.53 8.28
C GLY A 131 -12.33 -2.88 8.34
N MET A 132 -11.57 -3.98 8.52
CA MET A 132 -12.16 -5.31 8.75
C MET A 132 -12.93 -5.37 10.07
N ALA A 133 -12.39 -4.80 11.15
CA ALA A 133 -13.07 -4.77 12.45
C ALA A 133 -14.36 -3.93 12.43
N LEU A 134 -14.48 -2.96 11.52
CA LEU A 134 -15.68 -2.17 11.30
C LEU A 134 -16.67 -2.80 10.30
N GLY A 135 -16.30 -3.93 9.67
CA GLY A 135 -17.12 -4.58 8.64
C GLY A 135 -17.07 -3.92 7.25
N TRP A 136 -16.23 -2.91 7.05
CA TRP A 136 -16.11 -2.18 5.78
C TRP A 136 -15.28 -2.94 4.72
N MET A 137 -14.50 -3.93 5.14
CA MET A 137 -13.69 -4.78 4.27
C MET A 137 -13.72 -6.22 4.75
N GLY A 138 -13.86 -7.18 3.83
CA GLY A 138 -13.78 -8.61 4.17
C GLY A 138 -12.35 -9.16 4.24
N ARG A 139 -11.36 -8.48 3.64
CA ARG A 139 -9.95 -8.90 3.63
C ARG A 139 -9.00 -7.71 3.66
N ASN A 140 -7.74 -7.95 4.04
CA ASN A 140 -6.69 -6.94 4.05
C ASN A 140 -5.86 -6.97 2.76
N PRO A 141 -6.10 -6.09 1.76
CA PRO A 141 -5.34 -6.08 0.51
C PRO A 141 -3.86 -5.72 0.73
N ALA A 142 -3.52 -5.01 1.80
CA ALA A 142 -2.15 -4.60 2.08
C ALA A 142 -1.27 -5.75 2.59
N GLU A 143 -1.85 -6.86 3.04
CA GLU A 143 -1.07 -8.04 3.47
C GLU A 143 -0.39 -8.76 2.31
N ALA A 144 -1.02 -8.77 1.13
CA ALA A 144 -0.53 -9.41 -0.07
C ALA A 144 0.56 -8.59 -0.82
N THR A 145 0.91 -7.39 -0.34
CA THR A 145 1.95 -6.57 -0.96
C THR A 145 3.34 -6.97 -0.49
N ASP A 146 4.35 -6.87 -1.34
CA ASP A 146 5.73 -7.15 -0.96
C ASP A 146 6.32 -6.05 -0.08
N LYS A 147 7.30 -6.42 0.74
CA LYS A 147 8.04 -5.49 1.60
C LYS A 147 9.30 -5.05 0.87
N ALA A 148 9.51 -3.74 0.76
CA ALA A 148 10.75 -3.16 0.25
C ALA A 148 11.98 -3.70 1.00
N LYS A 149 13.05 -4.05 0.26
CA LYS A 149 14.35 -4.39 0.85
C LYS A 149 15.07 -3.10 1.26
N VAL A 150 15.32 -2.93 2.55
CA VAL A 150 15.99 -1.74 3.09
C VAL A 150 17.43 -2.08 3.43
N MET A 151 18.38 -1.43 2.74
CA MET A 151 19.79 -1.44 3.13
C MET A 151 20.11 -0.22 4.00
N VAL A 152 20.69 -0.45 5.18
CA VAL A 152 21.08 0.62 6.10
C VAL A 152 22.31 1.34 5.56
N LYS A 153 22.16 2.62 5.21
CA LYS A 153 23.25 3.45 4.66
C LYS A 153 24.15 4.09 5.74
N ARG A 154 23.70 4.13 7.00
CA ARG A 154 24.43 4.77 8.11
C ARG A 154 25.68 3.96 8.44
N LYS A 155 26.86 4.56 8.26
CA LYS A 155 28.14 3.95 8.65
C LYS A 155 28.36 4.02 10.16
N ARG A 156 29.08 3.03 10.71
CA ARG A 156 29.55 3.07 12.09
C ARG A 156 30.71 4.06 12.19
N MET A 157 30.78 4.79 13.31
CA MET A 157 31.85 5.73 13.58
C MET A 157 33.03 5.02 14.24
N THR A 158 34.24 5.29 13.77
CA THR A 158 35.48 4.78 14.38
C THR A 158 35.98 5.73 15.48
N LEU A 159 36.82 5.22 16.37
CA LEU A 159 37.39 6.00 17.47
C LEU A 159 38.20 7.21 16.96
N GLU A 160 38.93 7.04 15.86
CA GLU A 160 39.73 8.10 15.24
C GLU A 160 38.85 9.26 14.76
N VAL A 161 37.77 8.94 14.04
CA VAL A 161 36.78 9.92 13.59
C VAL A 161 36.12 10.61 14.77
N PHE A 162 35.81 9.85 15.84
CA PHE A 162 35.25 10.42 17.06
C PHE A 162 36.19 11.44 17.71
N LYS A 163 37.46 11.10 17.94
CA LYS A 163 38.46 12.00 18.54
C LYS A 163 38.68 13.26 17.70
N ALA A 164 38.75 13.10 16.37
CA ALA A 164 38.87 14.23 15.44
C ALA A 164 37.64 15.16 15.50
N THR A 165 36.44 14.58 15.68
CA THR A 165 35.20 15.36 15.84
C THR A 165 35.12 16.05 17.20
N LEU A 166 35.54 15.35 18.27
CA LEU A 166 35.56 15.88 19.64
C LEU A 166 36.44 17.13 19.74
N ALA A 167 37.61 17.14 19.11
CA ALA A 167 38.51 18.29 19.10
C ALA A 167 37.89 19.57 18.50
N LYS A 168 36.93 19.43 17.59
CA LYS A 168 36.21 20.56 16.96
C LYS A 168 34.87 20.89 17.63
N ALA A 169 34.38 20.02 18.52
CA ALA A 169 33.12 20.21 19.23
C ALA A 169 33.02 21.54 20.01
N PRO A 170 34.05 22.02 20.74
CA PRO A 170 33.94 23.27 21.51
C PRO A 170 33.80 24.52 20.63
N GLU A 171 34.26 24.47 19.37
CA GLU A 171 34.09 25.57 18.40
C GLU A 171 32.63 25.77 18.01
N VAL A 172 31.81 24.71 18.02
CA VAL A 172 30.39 24.76 17.68
C VAL A 172 29.57 25.17 18.90
N ALA A 173 29.85 24.54 20.05
CA ALA A 173 29.16 24.83 21.30
C ALA A 173 29.99 24.35 22.51
N PRO A 174 30.15 25.18 23.56
CA PRO A 174 30.96 24.81 24.74
C PRO A 174 30.50 23.55 25.48
N TRP A 175 29.21 23.20 25.41
CA TRP A 175 28.64 22.04 26.09
C TRP A 175 28.73 20.74 25.28
N LEU A 176 29.06 20.83 23.98
CA LEU A 176 28.96 19.69 23.06
C LEU A 176 30.01 18.62 23.36
N GLU A 177 31.22 19.03 23.72
CA GLU A 177 32.30 18.12 24.10
C GLU A 177 31.90 17.24 25.29
N ASN A 178 31.41 17.85 26.37
CA ASN A 178 30.93 17.16 27.56
C ASN A 178 29.75 16.21 27.24
N ALA A 179 28.81 16.65 26.39
CA ALA A 179 27.69 15.81 25.97
C ALA A 179 28.15 14.60 25.15
N MET A 180 29.14 14.77 24.26
CA MET A 180 29.72 13.67 23.47
C MET A 180 30.44 12.65 24.36
N LEU A 181 31.23 13.12 25.34
CA LEU A 181 31.91 12.26 26.30
C LEU A 181 30.93 11.51 27.19
N LEU A 182 29.90 12.21 27.70
CA LEU A 182 28.86 11.60 28.52
C LEU A 182 28.09 10.52 27.74
N ALA A 183 27.74 10.79 26.48
CA ALA A 183 27.08 9.81 25.61
C ALA A 183 27.95 8.56 25.37
N LEU A 184 29.27 8.74 25.20
CA LEU A 184 30.19 7.63 24.98
C LEU A 184 30.35 6.74 26.22
N VAL A 185 30.49 7.35 27.40
CA VAL A 185 30.71 6.61 28.66
C VAL A 185 29.42 5.95 29.14
N SER A 186 28.29 6.65 29.04
CA SER A 186 26.99 6.14 29.53
C SER A 186 26.31 5.17 28.57
N GLY A 187 26.63 5.22 27.27
CA GLY A 187 25.96 4.43 26.24
C GLY A 187 24.47 4.76 26.06
N GLN A 188 24.00 5.88 26.61
CA GLN A 188 22.59 6.26 26.63
C GLN A 188 22.13 6.88 25.29
N GLU A 189 20.82 6.85 25.04
CA GLU A 189 20.23 7.56 23.91
C GLU A 189 20.38 9.08 24.05
N LEU A 190 20.48 9.79 22.92
CA LEU A 190 20.61 11.25 22.89
C LEU A 190 19.48 11.95 23.65
N SER A 191 18.26 11.41 23.61
CA SER A 191 17.11 11.96 24.35
C SER A 191 17.27 11.88 25.87
N THR A 192 18.07 10.94 26.35
CA THR A 192 18.40 10.79 27.78
C THR A 192 19.55 11.71 28.16
N VAL A 193 20.62 11.77 27.35
CA VAL A 193 21.78 12.64 27.58
C VAL A 193 21.41 14.13 27.56
N ARG A 194 20.36 14.49 26.81
CA ARG A 194 19.83 15.86 26.75
C ARG A 194 19.09 16.30 28.01
N ARG A 195 18.57 15.37 28.81
CA ARG A 195 17.79 15.69 30.02
C ARG A 195 18.70 16.02 31.17
#